data_AF-A0A7W6JRX7-F1
#
_entry.id   AF-A0A7W6JRX7-F1
#
_cell.length_a   1.000
_cell.length_b   1.000
_cell.length_c   1.000
_cell.angle_alpha   90.00
_cell.angle_beta   90.00
_cell.angle_gamma   90.00
#
_symmetry.space_group_name_H-M   'P 1'
#
loop_
_entity.id
_entity.type
_entity.pdbx_description
1 polymer ?
#
loop_
_entity_poly.entity_id
_entity_poly.type
_entity_poly.pdbx_seq_one_letter_code
_entity_poly.pdbx_strand_id
1 'polypeptide(L)'
;MRWLLPIALLAAPAASVAAVPHRYAVILAVTVDAEGRLVEVKLSKVIDAESGSTDAVDVPVPPQWMDAARAWLAKRDQPHEAKTYFTYAFYDPARPSEVLTGKQ
;
A
#
# COMPACT_ATOMS: atom_id res chain seq x y z
N MET A 1 2.23 46.53 -41.63
CA MET A 1 3.00 45.71 -40.69
C MET A 1 2.30 45.71 -39.34
N ARG A 2 1.57 44.63 -39.00
CA ARG A 2 0.91 44.45 -37.70
C ARG A 2 1.66 43.32 -36.99
N TRP A 3 2.40 43.67 -35.94
CA TRP A 3 3.11 42.71 -35.10
C TRP A 3 2.11 42.06 -34.13
N LEU A 4 2.05 40.73 -34.13
CA LEU A 4 1.30 39.97 -33.13
C LEU A 4 2.27 39.61 -32.00
N LEU A 5 2.03 40.14 -30.79
CA LEU A 5 2.71 39.75 -29.56
C LEU A 5 2.14 38.40 -29.07
N PRO A 6 2.97 37.39 -28.75
CA PRO A 6 2.49 36.17 -28.14
C PRO A 6 2.17 36.43 -26.66
N ILE A 7 0.93 36.15 -26.26
CA ILE A 7 0.53 36.09 -24.85
C ILE A 7 1.16 34.83 -24.26
N ALA A 8 2.21 35.01 -23.46
CA ALA A 8 2.75 33.94 -22.63
C ALA A 8 1.77 33.67 -21.48
N LEU A 9 1.03 32.57 -21.59
CA LEU A 9 0.19 32.05 -20.51
C LEU A 9 1.12 31.48 -19.42
N LEU A 10 1.35 32.24 -18.34
CA LEU A 10 2.03 31.70 -17.16
C LEU A 10 1.14 30.61 -16.55
N ALA A 11 1.56 29.35 -16.67
CA ALA A 11 1.03 28.26 -15.89
C ALA A 11 1.44 28.46 -14.43
N ALA A 12 0.47 28.70 -13.54
CA ALA A 12 0.71 28.68 -12.10
C ALA A 12 1.07 27.25 -11.69
N PRO A 13 2.13 27.03 -10.89
CA PRO A 13 2.40 25.71 -10.32
C PRO A 13 1.23 25.35 -9.41
N ALA A 14 0.57 24.22 -9.69
CA ALA A 14 -0.44 23.67 -8.80
C ALA A 14 0.23 23.44 -7.44
N ALA A 15 -0.23 24.16 -6.41
CA ALA A 15 0.22 23.95 -5.05
C ALA A 15 -0.12 22.50 -4.68
N SER A 16 0.90 21.64 -4.63
CA SER A 16 0.75 20.28 -4.13
C SER A 16 0.49 20.42 -2.64
N VAL A 17 -0.79 20.38 -2.25
CA VAL A 17 -1.20 20.24 -0.86
C VAL A 17 -0.47 19.00 -0.36
N ALA A 18 0.47 19.17 0.55
CA ALA A 18 1.16 18.05 1.18
C ALA A 18 0.09 17.24 1.90
N ALA A 19 -0.41 16.21 1.23
CA ALA A 19 -1.38 15.29 1.80
C ALA A 19 -0.70 14.69 3.04
N VAL A 20 -1.35 14.84 4.19
CA VAL A 20 -0.95 14.10 5.40
C VAL A 20 -0.89 12.63 4.98
N PRO A 21 0.24 11.93 5.19
CA PRO A 21 0.40 10.56 4.73
C PRO A 21 -0.53 9.65 5.53
N HIS A 22 -1.76 9.51 5.02
CA HIS A 22 -2.77 8.64 5.59
C HIS A 22 -2.34 7.20 5.39
N ARG A 23 -2.30 6.40 6.46
CA ARG A 23 -1.79 5.03 6.41
C ARG A 23 -2.90 4.02 6.62
N TYR A 24 -2.96 3.05 5.71
CA TYR A 24 -3.83 1.90 5.86
C TYR A 24 -3.03 0.69 6.35
N ALA A 25 -3.59 -0.07 7.28
CA ALA A 25 -3.10 -1.41 7.57
C ALA A 25 -3.93 -2.42 6.76
N VAL A 26 -3.26 -3.16 5.89
CA VAL A 26 -3.86 -4.19 5.06
C VAL A 26 -3.55 -5.53 5.70
N ILE A 27 -4.59 -6.18 6.18
CA ILE A 27 -4.54 -7.50 6.78
C ILE A 27 -4.59 -8.54 5.65
N LEU A 28 -3.58 -9.40 5.63
CA LEU A 28 -3.36 -10.42 4.62
C LEU A 28 -3.54 -11.80 5.25
N ALA A 29 -4.29 -12.66 4.57
CA ALA A 29 -4.27 -14.08 4.82
C ALA A 29 -3.16 -14.70 3.96
N VAL A 30 -2.17 -15.32 4.60
CA VAL A 30 -1.01 -15.91 3.95
C VAL A 30 -1.02 -17.41 4.19
N THR A 31 -1.02 -18.18 3.11
CA THR A 31 -0.92 -19.64 3.15
C THR A 31 0.47 -20.05 2.72
N VAL A 32 1.12 -20.88 3.54
CA VAL A 32 2.43 -21.48 3.26
C VAL A 32 2.32 -23.01 3.25
N ASP A 33 3.21 -23.67 2.51
CA ASP A 33 3.34 -25.13 2.54
C ASP A 33 4.30 -25.61 3.65
N ALA A 34 4.53 -26.93 3.71
CA ALA A 34 5.38 -27.55 4.72
C ALA A 34 6.85 -27.11 4.63
N GLU A 35 7.28 -26.63 3.46
CA GLU A 35 8.62 -26.09 3.25
C GLU A 35 8.71 -24.58 3.51
N GLY A 36 7.62 -23.95 3.96
CA GLY A 36 7.55 -22.51 4.17
C GLY A 36 7.44 -21.69 2.89
N ARG A 37 7.14 -22.31 1.74
CA ARG A 37 6.94 -21.56 0.49
C ARG A 37 5.56 -20.91 0.50
N LEU A 38 5.49 -19.66 0.02
CA LEU A 38 4.23 -18.96 -0.15
C LEU A 38 3.38 -19.64 -1.22
N VAL A 39 2.22 -20.15 -0.81
CA VAL A 39 1.22 -20.77 -1.70
C VAL A 39 0.17 -19.74 -2.11
N GLU A 40 -0.32 -18.94 -1.15
CA GLU A 40 -1.38 -17.97 -1.38
C GLU A 40 -1.20 -16.71 -0.53
N VAL A 41 -1.57 -15.57 -1.10
CA VAL A 41 -1.71 -14.29 -0.39
C VAL A 41 -3.03 -13.66 -0.81
N LYS A 42 -3.92 -13.45 0.16
CA LYS A 42 -5.25 -12.86 -0.01
C LYS A 42 -5.41 -11.62 0.85
N LEU A 43 -6.11 -10.62 0.31
CA LEU A 43 -6.62 -9.52 1.10
C LEU A 43 -7.71 -10.05 2.03
N SER A 44 -7.56 -9.85 3.33
CA SER A 44 -8.57 -10.19 4.34
C SER A 44 -9.39 -8.96 4.73
N LYS A 45 -8.70 -7.85 5.04
CA LYS A 45 -9.32 -6.64 5.56
C LYS A 45 -8.40 -5.43 5.39
N VAL A 46 -8.97 -4.24 5.25
CA VAL A 46 -8.24 -2.96 5.33
C VAL A 46 -8.77 -2.19 6.53
N ILE A 47 -7.88 -1.59 7.31
CA ILE A 47 -8.21 -0.67 8.40
C ILE A 47 -7.47 0.66 8.22
N ASP A 48 -8.08 1.74 8.68
CA ASP A 48 -7.41 3.02 8.85
C ASP A 48 -6.52 2.96 10.10
N ALA A 49 -5.21 2.94 9.90
CA ALA A 49 -4.23 2.78 10.97
C ALA A 49 -4.15 4.01 11.91
N GLU A 50 -4.72 5.14 11.50
CA GLU A 50 -4.67 6.40 12.25
C GLU A 50 -6.00 6.69 12.97
N SER A 51 -7.08 5.96 12.64
CA SER A 51 -8.40 6.12 13.26
C SER A 51 -8.47 5.68 14.73
N GLY A 52 -7.55 4.82 15.19
CA GLY A 52 -7.65 4.14 16.48
C GLY A 52 -8.73 3.05 16.54
N SER A 53 -9.45 2.80 15.44
CA SER A 53 -10.38 1.67 15.30
C SER A 53 -9.73 0.50 14.57
N THR A 54 -10.32 -0.68 14.74
CA THR A 54 -10.01 -1.86 13.93
C THR A 54 -11.13 -2.17 12.93
N ASP A 55 -12.13 -1.30 12.79
CA ASP A 55 -13.22 -1.49 11.85
C ASP A 55 -12.71 -1.52 10.41
N ALA A 56 -13.37 -2.32 9.58
CA ALA A 56 -13.02 -2.38 8.16
C ALA A 56 -13.38 -1.06 7.51
N VAL A 57 -12.47 -0.53 6.70
CA VAL A 57 -12.72 0.64 5.85
C VAL A 57 -12.92 0.18 4.41
N ASP A 58 -13.93 0.75 3.76
CA ASP A 58 -14.20 0.50 2.35
C ASP A 58 -13.40 1.49 1.51
N VAL A 59 -12.18 1.07 1.14
CA VAL A 59 -11.26 1.87 0.32
C VAL A 59 -10.79 1.06 -0.89
N PRO A 60 -10.63 1.69 -2.06
CA PRO A 60 -10.08 1.01 -3.21
C PRO A 60 -8.66 0.51 -2.90
N VAL A 61 -8.44 -0.80 -3.00
CA VAL A 61 -7.11 -1.41 -2.85
C VAL A 61 -6.46 -1.51 -4.23
N PRO A 62 -5.44 -0.69 -4.52
CA PRO A 62 -4.76 -0.75 -5.80
C PRO A 62 -3.96 -2.08 -5.90
N PRO A 63 -3.86 -2.72 -7.08
CA PRO A 63 -3.12 -3.96 -7.26
C PRO A 63 -1.69 -3.93 -6.73
N GLN A 64 -1.05 -2.76 -6.80
CA GLN A 64 0.31 -2.50 -6.32
C GLN A 64 0.50 -2.84 -4.84
N TRP A 65 -0.53 -2.68 -4.00
CA TRP A 65 -0.45 -3.07 -2.59
C TRP A 65 -0.26 -4.58 -2.47
N MET A 66 -1.01 -5.37 -3.23
CA MET A 66 -0.90 -6.84 -3.19
C MET A 66 0.41 -7.33 -3.79
N ASP A 67 0.92 -6.67 -4.84
CA ASP A 67 2.22 -7.00 -5.42
C ASP A 67 3.37 -6.70 -4.45
N ALA A 68 3.32 -5.52 -3.80
CA ALA A 68 4.28 -5.15 -2.77
C ALA A 68 4.21 -6.09 -1.56
N ALA A 69 3.00 -6.48 -1.13
CA ALA A 69 2.80 -7.48 -0.07
C ALA A 69 3.49 -8.80 -0.39
N ARG A 70 3.29 -9.34 -1.60
CA ARG A 70 3.91 -10.60 -2.04
C ARG A 70 5.43 -10.50 -2.07
N ALA A 71 5.96 -9.41 -2.64
CA ALA A 71 7.40 -9.17 -2.71
C ALA A 71 8.04 -8.99 -1.31
N TRP A 72 7.30 -8.39 -0.38
CA TRP A 72 7.73 -8.25 1.01
C TRP A 72 7.69 -9.60 1.76
N LEU A 73 6.60 -10.36 1.65
CA LEU A 73 6.46 -11.68 2.27
C LEU A 73 7.52 -12.67 1.76
N ALA A 74 7.88 -12.60 0.47
CA ALA A 74 8.90 -13.46 -0.12
C ALA A 74 10.30 -13.26 0.48
N LYS A 75 10.55 -12.12 1.15
CA LYS A 75 11.82 -11.80 1.83
C LYS A 75 11.80 -12.11 3.32
N ARG A 76 10.65 -12.49 3.86
CA ARG A 76 10.48 -12.81 5.29
C ARG A 76 10.69 -14.29 5.53
N ASP A 77 11.20 -14.60 6.71
CA ASP A 77 11.18 -15.96 7.22
C ASP A 77 9.74 -16.44 7.37
N GLN A 78 9.45 -17.60 6.80
CA GLN A 78 8.12 -18.18 6.76
C GLN A 78 8.07 -19.39 7.70
N PRO A 79 6.93 -19.68 8.32
CA PRO A 79 6.79 -20.91 9.10
C PRO A 79 7.03 -22.14 8.23
N HIS A 80 7.94 -23.03 8.64
CA HIS A 80 8.18 -24.33 8.00
C HIS A 80 7.14 -25.37 8.46
N GLU A 81 5.87 -25.03 8.29
CA GLU A 81 4.71 -25.83 8.63
C GLU A 81 3.55 -25.37 7.76
N ALA A 82 2.87 -26.30 7.09
CA ALA A 82 1.75 -25.97 6.22
C ALA A 82 0.61 -25.34 7.04
N LYS A 83 0.37 -24.04 6.85
CA LYS A 83 -0.70 -23.31 7.54
C LYS A 83 -1.11 -22.04 6.84
N THR A 84 -2.27 -21.53 7.23
CA THR A 84 -2.69 -20.17 6.93
C THR A 84 -2.55 -19.32 8.18
N TYR A 85 -1.90 -18.17 8.06
CA TYR A 85 -1.77 -17.19 9.14
C TYR A 85 -2.13 -15.79 8.64
N PHE A 86 -2.41 -14.88 9.57
CA PHE A 86 -2.72 -13.49 9.26
C PHE A 86 -1.54 -12.59 9.63
N THR A 87 -1.25 -11.63 8.76
CA THR A 87 -0.28 -10.57 9.03
C THR A 87 -0.77 -9.26 8.47
N TYR A 88 -0.14 -8.15 8.84
CA TYR A 88 -0.50 -6.83 8.35
C TYR A 88 0.70 -6.16 7.68
N ALA A 89 0.41 -5.46 6.59
CA ALA A 89 1.35 -4.57 5.91
C ALA A 89 0.75 -3.16 5.90
N PHE A 90 1.57 -2.15 6.16
CA PHE A 90 1.13 -0.76 6.15
C PHE A 90 1.40 -0.13 4.79
N TYR A 91 0.49 0.71 4.32
CA TYR A 91 0.59 1.39 3.04
C TYR A 91 0.25 2.87 3.17
N ASP A 92 0.98 3.67 2.40
CA ASP A 92 0.69 5.06 2.11
C ASP A 92 0.10 5.11 0.68
N PRO A 93 -1.13 5.59 0.46
CA PRO A 93 -1.73 5.71 -0.87
C PRO A 93 -0.89 6.52 -1.86
N ALA A 94 -0.05 7.45 -1.38
CA ALA A 94 0.88 8.20 -2.23
C ALA A 94 2.08 7.36 -2.69
N ARG A 95 2.35 6.24 -2.03
CA ARG A 95 3.43 5.28 -2.34
C ARG A 95 2.91 3.83 -2.34
N PRO A 96 2.00 3.48 -3.27
CA PRO A 96 1.27 2.22 -3.21
C PRO A 96 2.13 0.98 -3.50
N SER A 97 3.32 1.14 -4.06
CA SER A 97 4.22 0.02 -4.40
C SER A 97 5.16 -0.38 -3.25
N GLU A 98 5.01 0.22 -2.07
CA GLU A 98 5.90 0.02 -0.93
C GLU A 98 5.13 -0.44 0.30
N VAL A 99 5.55 -1.58 0.88
CA VAL A 99 5.17 -1.92 2.25
C VAL A 99 5.98 -1.04 3.18
N LEU A 100 5.30 -0.24 3.99
CA LEU A 100 5.95 0.58 5.00
C LEU A 100 6.44 -0.33 6.13
N THR A 101 7.75 -0.55 6.18
CA THR A 101 8.42 -1.27 7.25
C THR A 101 9.10 -0.28 8.19
N GLY A 102 8.58 -0.14 9.40
CA GLY A 102 9.20 0.61 10.49
C GLY A 102 8.79 0.00 11.81
N LYS A 103 9.75 -0.12 12.75
CA LYS A 103 9.37 -0.38 14.15
C LYS A 103 8.51 0.80 14.60
N GLN A 104 7.30 0.52 15.07
CA GLN A 104 6.66 1.44 16.00
C GLN A 104 7.44 1.43 17.31
#